data_AF-H8ZWS5-F1
#
_entry.id   AF-H8ZWS5-F1
#
_cell.length_a   1.000
_cell.length_b   1.000
_cell.length_c   1.000
_cell.angle_alpha   90.00
_cell.angle_beta   90.00
_cell.angle_gamma   90.00
#
_symmetry.space_group_name_H-M   'P 1'
#
loop_
_entity.id
_entity.type
_entity.pdbx_description
1 polymer ?
#
loop_
_entity_poly.entity_id
_entity_poly.type
_entity_poly.pdbx_seq_one_letter_code
_entity_poly.pdbx_strand_id
1 'polypeptide(L)'
;LSQLFGGSRKQLPDGMRLRGDINVLLLGDPGVAKSQFLKFMEKIAPIGVYTSGKGSSAAGLTASVVRDPSTHEFYLKVAPL
;
A
#
# COMPACT_ATOMS: atom_id res chain seq x y z
N LEU A 1 -2.56 -14.20 6.43
CA LEU A 1 -4.02 -14.31 6.67
C LEU A 1 -4.53 -13.25 7.62
N SER A 2 -3.94 -13.04 8.81
CA SER A 2 -4.39 -11.99 9.75
C SER A 2 -4.40 -10.57 9.14
N GLN A 3 -3.45 -10.26 8.25
CA GLN A 3 -3.45 -9.00 7.48
C GLN A 3 -4.67 -8.87 6.54
N LEU A 4 -5.19 -9.97 5.99
CA LEU A 4 -6.31 -9.96 5.04
C LEU A 4 -7.65 -9.70 5.76
N PHE A 5 -7.79 -10.18 7.00
CA PHE A 5 -9.00 -9.98 7.80
C PHE A 5 -9.00 -8.64 8.55
N GLY A 6 -7.81 -8.10 8.84
CA GLY A 6 -7.67 -6.85 9.59
C GLY A 6 -8.15 -6.94 11.04
N GLY A 7 -7.94 -5.88 11.80
CA GLY A 7 -8.44 -5.70 13.15
C GLY A 7 -9.63 -4.74 13.20
N SER A 8 -10.26 -4.64 14.37
CA SER A 8 -11.39 -3.72 14.59
C SER A 8 -10.91 -2.27 14.66
N ARG A 9 -11.36 -1.44 13.73
CA ARG A 9 -11.17 0.01 13.79
C ARG A 9 -12.07 0.59 14.89
N LYS A 10 -11.49 1.29 15.85
CA LYS A 10 -12.24 1.88 16.98
C LYS A 10 -12.14 3.41 16.94
N GLN A 11 -13.28 4.06 17.19
CA GLN A 11 -13.32 5.49 17.49
C GLN A 11 -13.46 5.63 19.00
N LEU A 12 -12.53 6.34 19.62
CA LEU A 12 -12.60 6.66 21.04
C LEU A 12 -13.60 7.81 21.26
N PRO A 13 -14.19 7.90 22.47
CA PRO A 13 -15.06 9.00 22.84
C PRO A 13 -14.38 10.39 22.74
N ASP A 14 -13.05 10.43 22.81
CA ASP A 14 -12.23 11.65 22.62
C ASP A 14 -12.03 12.05 21.14
N GLY A 15 -12.71 11.39 20.19
CA GLY A 15 -12.59 11.67 18.75
C GLY A 15 -11.36 11.08 18.07
N MET A 16 -10.46 10.43 18.83
CA MET A 16 -9.29 9.75 18.27
C MET A 16 -9.69 8.47 17.53
N ARG A 17 -9.06 8.23 16.37
CA ARG A 17 -9.27 7.01 15.58
C ARG A 17 -8.10 6.05 15.76
N LEU A 18 -8.38 4.85 16.25
CA LEU A 18 -7.42 3.76 16.33
C LEU A 18 -7.42 2.95 15.03
N ARG A 19 -6.22 2.79 14.44
CA ARG A 19 -6.00 1.99 13.24
C ARG A 19 -6.24 0.52 13.54
N GLY A 20 -7.18 -0.11 12.83
CA GLY A 20 -7.43 -1.55 12.90
C GLY A 20 -6.55 -2.39 11.96
N ASP A 21 -5.97 -1.75 10.94
CA ASP A 21 -5.24 -2.44 9.87
C ASP A 21 -3.81 -2.80 10.30
N ILE A 22 -3.39 -4.04 10.05
CA ILE A 22 -2.09 -4.58 10.46
C ILE A 22 -1.05 -4.39 9.34
N ASN A 23 0.14 -3.89 9.68
CA ASN A 23 1.30 -3.92 8.78
C ASN A 23 2.20 -5.09 9.14
N VAL A 24 2.70 -5.82 8.15
CA VAL A 24 3.61 -6.95 8.34
C VAL A 24 4.88 -6.71 7.55
N LEU A 25 6.04 -6.91 8.19
CA LEU A 25 7.35 -6.90 7.56
C LEU A 25 7.91 -8.32 7.56
N LEU A 26 8.38 -8.78 6.39
CA LEU A 26 9.00 -10.11 6.24
C LEU A 26 10.51 -9.98 6.06
N LEU A 27 11.29 -10.49 7.02
CA LEU A 27 12.76 -10.57 6.99
C LEU A 27 13.21 -12.04 7.09
N GLY A 28 14.42 -12.36 6.64
CA GLY A 28 14.99 -13.71 6.74
C GLY A 28 16.08 -13.96 5.71
N ASP A 29 16.46 -15.22 5.50
CA ASP A 29 17.54 -15.58 4.59
C ASP A 29 17.15 -15.52 3.10
N PRO A 30 18.13 -15.48 2.18
CA PRO A 30 17.89 -15.69 0.76
C PRO A 30 17.29 -17.07 0.49
N GLY A 31 16.43 -17.19 -0.53
CA GLY A 31 15.88 -18.49 -0.94
C GLY A 31 14.63 -18.99 -0.19
N VAL A 32 14.17 -18.31 0.86
CA VAL A 32 12.98 -18.73 1.65
C VAL A 32 11.63 -18.27 1.07
N ALA A 33 11.54 -18.16 -0.27
CA ALA A 33 10.30 -17.88 -1.01
C ALA A 33 9.48 -16.63 -0.62
N LYS A 34 10.03 -15.65 0.12
CA LYS A 34 9.30 -14.44 0.57
C LYS A 34 8.61 -13.67 -0.57
N SER A 35 9.29 -13.50 -1.70
CA SER A 35 8.71 -12.81 -2.85
C SER A 35 7.56 -13.58 -3.48
N GLN A 36 7.59 -14.93 -3.44
CA GLN A 36 6.48 -15.74 -3.92
C GLN A 36 5.29 -15.68 -2.96
N PHE A 37 5.54 -15.60 -1.66
CA PHE A 37 4.49 -15.38 -0.69
C PHE A 37 3.76 -14.04 -0.94
N LEU A 38 4.49 -12.95 -1.17
CA LEU A 38 3.90 -11.64 -1.49
C LEU A 38 3.09 -11.65 -2.79
N LYS A 39 3.61 -12.28 -3.85
CA LYS A 39 2.87 -12.45 -5.13
C LYS A 39 1.62 -13.32 -4.98
N PHE A 40 1.66 -14.33 -4.12
CA PHE A 40 0.49 -15.13 -3.81
C PHE A 40 -0.55 -14.32 -3.05
N MET A 41 -0.12 -13.54 -2.04
CA MET A 41 -0.98 -12.64 -1.28
C MET A 41 -1.65 -11.58 -2.15
N GLU A 42 -0.95 -11.02 -3.14
CA GLU A 42 -1.52 -10.10 -4.14
C GLU A 42 -2.70 -10.74 -4.89
N LYS A 43 -2.56 -11.99 -5.34
CA LYS A 43 -3.62 -12.69 -6.11
C LYS A 43 -4.89 -12.99 -5.31
N ILE A 44 -4.75 -13.19 -4.00
CA ILE A 44 -5.89 -13.51 -3.13
C ILE A 44 -6.51 -12.27 -2.49
N ALA A 45 -5.80 -11.13 -2.48
CA ALA A 45 -6.28 -9.90 -1.89
C ALA A 45 -7.22 -9.17 -2.87
N PRO A 46 -8.40 -8.70 -2.43
CA PRO A 46 -9.38 -8.07 -3.32
C PRO A 46 -8.92 -6.74 -3.94
N ILE A 47 -8.00 -6.02 -3.28
CA ILE A 47 -7.44 -4.73 -3.73
C ILE A 47 -5.91 -4.64 -3.52
N GLY A 48 -5.22 -5.79 -3.53
CA GLY A 48 -3.78 -5.84 -3.31
C GLY A 48 -2.98 -5.32 -4.51
N VAL A 49 -2.00 -4.45 -4.25
CA VAL A 49 -1.04 -4.00 -5.27
C VAL A 49 0.37 -4.43 -4.87
N TYR A 50 1.04 -5.21 -5.72
CA TYR A 50 2.45 -5.54 -5.51
C TYR A 50 3.35 -4.51 -6.22
N THR A 51 4.24 -3.86 -5.46
CA THR A 51 5.23 -2.92 -5.99
C THR A 51 6.65 -3.32 -5.57
N SER A 52 7.62 -3.17 -6.48
CA SER A 52 9.03 -3.39 -6.19
C SER A 52 9.73 -2.09 -5.81
N GLY A 53 10.44 -2.07 -4.67
CA GLY A 53 11.10 -0.88 -4.15
C GLY A 53 12.24 -0.34 -5.02
N LYS A 54 12.86 -1.17 -5.88
CA LYS A 54 13.99 -0.73 -6.73
C LYS A 54 13.60 0.29 -7.83
N GLY A 55 12.33 0.39 -8.19
CA GLY A 55 11.84 1.34 -9.20
C GLY A 55 10.72 2.26 -8.71
N SER A 56 10.42 2.23 -7.40
CA SER A 56 9.33 3.01 -6.82
C SER A 56 9.88 4.31 -6.22
N SER A 57 9.21 5.43 -6.47
CA SER A 57 9.51 6.73 -5.83
C SER A 57 8.44 7.06 -4.80
N ALA A 58 8.75 7.91 -3.81
CA ALA A 58 7.79 8.30 -2.78
C ALA A 58 6.51 8.95 -3.35
N ALA A 59 6.67 9.80 -4.38
CA ALA A 59 5.56 10.41 -5.12
C ALA A 59 4.81 9.40 -6.01
N GLY A 60 5.53 8.40 -6.55
CA GLY A 60 4.92 7.31 -7.34
C GLY A 60 4.20 6.26 -6.49
N LEU A 61 4.34 6.35 -5.16
CA LEU A 61 3.71 5.47 -4.19
C LEU A 61 2.49 6.13 -3.55
N THR A 62 2.53 7.43 -3.26
CA THR A 62 1.45 8.18 -2.60
C THR A 62 0.59 8.94 -3.61
N ALA A 63 1.03 10.14 -3.98
CA ALA A 63 0.42 10.95 -5.01
C ALA A 63 1.48 11.80 -5.70
N SER A 64 1.24 12.11 -6.97
CA SER A 64 2.11 12.97 -7.77
C SER A 64 1.29 14.07 -8.43
N VAL A 65 1.86 15.26 -8.53
CA VAL A 65 1.25 16.38 -9.26
C VAL A 65 1.77 16.34 -10.69
N VAL A 66 0.86 16.31 -11.66
CA VAL A 66 1.18 16.28 -13.09
C VAL A 66 0.58 17.52 -13.73
N ARG A 67 1.35 18.16 -14.62
CA ARG A 67 0.86 19.27 -15.44
C ARG A 67 0.39 18.72 -16.77
N ASP A 68 -0.85 19.04 -17.14
CA ASP A 68 -1.37 18.72 -18.45
C ASP A 68 -0.70 19.62 -19.52
N PRO A 69 -0.05 19.07 -20.54
CA PRO A 69 0.57 19.86 -21.60
C PRO A 69 -0.45 20.59 -22.49
N SER A 70 -1.72 20.16 -22.51
CA SER A 70 -2.77 20.74 -23.36
C SER A 70 -3.55 21.88 -22.67
N THR A 71 -3.90 21.71 -21.41
CA THR A 71 -4.66 22.69 -20.62
C THR A 71 -3.78 23.57 -19.73
N HIS A 72 -2.49 23.22 -19.57
CA HIS A 72 -1.55 23.83 -18.65
C HIS A 72 -1.95 23.79 -17.16
N GLU A 73 -3.02 23.08 -16.82
CA GLU A 73 -3.49 22.90 -15.45
C GLU A 73 -2.72 21.79 -14.71
N PHE A 74 -2.74 21.88 -13.39
CA PHE A 74 -2.15 20.88 -12.51
C PHE A 74 -3.25 19.95 -11.98
N TYR A 75 -3.02 18.64 -12.08
CA TYR A 75 -3.90 17.64 -11.49
C TYR A 75 -3.13 16.65 -10.63
N LEU A 76 -3.83 16.06 -9.66
CA LEU A 76 -3.28 15.05 -8.77
C LEU A 76 -3.46 13.67 -9.39
N LYS A 77 -2.36 12.96 -9.57
CA LYS A 77 -2.36 11.55 -9.95
C LYS A 77 -2.26 10.70 -8.69
N VAL A 78 -3.26 9.87 -8.48
CA VAL A 78 -3.31 8.87 -7.40
C VAL A 78 -2.33 7.74 -7.72
N ALA A 79 -1.54 7.38 -6.72
CA ALA A 79 -0.64 6.23 -6.75
C ALA A 79 -1.13 5.16 -5.73
N PRO A 80 -0.55 3.95 -5.71
CA PRO A 80 -1.20 2.80 -5.07
C PRO A 80 -1.27 2.76 -3.53
N LEU A 81 -0.69 3.72 -2.79
CA LEU A 81 -0.90 3.89 -1.33
C LEU A 81 -1.95 4.96 -1.04
#